data_AF-A0A151IJ28-F1
#
_entry.id   AF-A0A151IJ28-F1
#
_cell.length_a   1.000
_cell.length_b   1.000
_cell.length_c   1.000
_cell.angle_alpha   90.00
_cell.angle_beta   90.00
_cell.angle_gamma   90.00
#
_symmetry.space_group_name_H-M   'P 1'
#
loop_
_entity.id
_entity.type
_entity.pdbx_description
1 polymer ?
#
loop_
_entity_poly.entity_id
_entity_poly.type
_entity_poly.pdbx_seq_one_letter_code
_entity_poly.pdbx_strand_id
1 'polypeptide(L)'
;MSTNLDISISPSTSVRFLGVYLDPKLSGDKHMDHIIAKGKRVFAVLSILRGTWWGANPCLLLNIYSAMIRASFEYASLIFALKRNQSAIKLQRIQNQSIRLACGYRNSTPINVMHAETKLPLLKQRFELLAARYFIRIISIQEHPVTTKLLDLFISLPNPDFNLYLKKNFPAALVFFRMWSHRNTLHTTPALPAYQNSFTSTVENADFLSLPKSILSNLDDLPNHAVQLVFEEYFQTQLYNATVFYTDGSKVDDSTYVGSAVFSPQLNLKFMCKLSSYASIFTAEAWAIYNALLYILHNGLERSVIVSDSKSVLETLKGFRNKTNNYIIYYIRALIEEAKFNNSQITFIWIPSHRGIKGNDSG
;
A
#
# COMPACT_ATOMS: atom_id res chain seq x y z
N MET A 1 -7.25 57.44 8.87
CA MET A 1 -8.35 57.18 7.92
C MET A 1 -7.77 56.49 6.70
N SER A 2 -7.74 55.15 6.73
CA SER A 2 -7.31 54.32 5.60
C SER A 2 -8.49 54.19 4.64
N THR A 3 -8.32 54.66 3.42
CA THR A 3 -9.27 54.50 2.33
C THR A 3 -9.38 53.01 1.98
N ASN A 4 -10.49 52.37 2.39
CA ASN A 4 -10.91 51.12 1.78
C ASN A 4 -11.16 51.41 0.30
N LEU A 5 -10.24 50.97 -0.56
CA LEU A 5 -10.50 50.88 -1.98
C LEU A 5 -11.62 49.85 -2.15
N ASP A 6 -12.82 50.31 -2.48
CA ASP A 6 -13.92 49.47 -2.92
C ASP A 6 -13.52 48.76 -4.22
N ILE A 7 -12.97 47.55 -4.08
CA ILE A 7 -12.64 46.69 -5.21
C ILE A 7 -13.96 46.21 -5.81
N SER A 8 -14.39 46.80 -6.93
CA SER A 8 -15.53 46.29 -7.68
C SER A 8 -15.17 44.94 -8.31
N ILE A 9 -15.73 43.85 -7.78
CA ILE A 9 -15.52 42.50 -8.32
C ILE A 9 -16.52 42.29 -9.47
N SER A 10 -16.04 42.22 -10.70
CA SER A 10 -16.86 41.92 -11.87
C SER A 10 -17.02 40.40 -12.08
N PRO A 11 -18.19 39.92 -12.55
CA PRO A 11 -18.39 38.50 -12.84
C PRO A 11 -17.41 38.02 -13.92
N SER A 12 -16.62 37.00 -13.60
CA SER A 12 -15.73 36.34 -14.57
C SER A 12 -16.36 35.05 -15.08
N THR A 13 -16.15 34.74 -16.36
CA THR A 13 -16.58 33.47 -16.98
C THR A 13 -15.85 32.25 -16.42
N SER A 14 -14.75 32.46 -15.69
CA SER A 14 -14.06 31.43 -14.92
C SER A 14 -13.12 32.03 -13.87
N VAL A 15 -12.90 31.33 -12.77
CA VAL A 15 -11.92 31.72 -11.75
C VAL A 15 -10.91 30.60 -11.55
N ARG A 16 -9.64 30.96 -11.32
CA ARG A 16 -8.62 29.98 -10.92
C ARG A 16 -8.56 29.90 -9.40
N PHE A 17 -8.85 28.73 -8.85
CA PHE A 17 -8.80 28.48 -7.41
C PHE A 17 -7.98 27.21 -7.14
N LEU A 18 -6.98 27.30 -6.26
CA LEU A 18 -6.06 26.21 -5.93
C LEU A 18 -5.52 25.48 -7.19
N GLY A 19 -5.19 26.21 -8.25
CA GLY A 19 -4.66 25.60 -9.49
C GLY A 19 -5.70 24.98 -10.43
N VAL A 20 -6.97 24.95 -10.07
CA VAL A 20 -8.08 24.47 -10.92
C VAL A 20 -8.85 25.67 -11.50
N TYR A 21 -9.29 25.57 -12.76
CA TYR A 21 -10.17 26.59 -13.35
C TYR A 21 -11.61 26.15 -13.17
N LEU A 22 -12.41 26.97 -12.48
CA LEU A 22 -13.81 26.74 -12.21
C LEU A 22 -14.64 27.70 -13.04
N ASP A 23 -15.56 27.16 -13.84
CA ASP A 23 -16.58 27.90 -14.56
C ASP A 23 -17.93 27.80 -13.81
N PRO A 24 -18.88 28.73 -14.01
CA PRO A 24 -20.16 28.71 -13.30
C PRO A 24 -20.98 27.41 -13.47
N LYS A 25 -20.77 26.67 -14.56
CA LYS A 25 -21.44 25.39 -14.83
C LYS A 25 -20.65 24.19 -14.32
N LEU A 26 -19.46 24.41 -13.76
CA LEU A 26 -18.48 23.37 -13.40
C LEU A 26 -18.30 22.34 -14.53
N SER A 27 -18.29 22.80 -15.79
CA SER A 27 -18.10 21.92 -16.94
C SER A 27 -16.68 21.36 -16.99
N GLY A 28 -15.72 22.14 -16.47
CA GLY A 28 -14.31 21.80 -16.48
C GLY A 28 -13.63 22.02 -17.83
N ASP A 29 -14.34 22.51 -18.86
CA ASP A 29 -13.80 22.63 -20.21
C ASP A 29 -12.57 23.53 -20.26
N LYS A 30 -12.63 24.71 -19.63
CA LYS A 30 -11.49 25.63 -19.55
C LYS A 30 -10.30 25.02 -18.82
N HIS A 31 -10.54 24.25 -17.76
CA HIS A 31 -9.48 23.55 -17.05
C HIS A 31 -8.83 22.49 -17.94
N MET A 32 -9.65 21.70 -18.64
CA MET A 32 -9.20 20.65 -19.55
C MET A 32 -8.38 21.22 -20.70
N ASP A 33 -8.81 22.32 -21.32
CA ASP A 33 -8.05 23.00 -22.37
C ASP A 33 -6.71 23.51 -21.86
N HIS A 34 -6.68 24.08 -20.66
CA HIS A 34 -5.45 24.54 -20.02
C HIS A 34 -4.44 23.39 -19.80
N ILE A 35 -4.89 22.26 -19.24
CA ILE A 35 -3.99 21.11 -18.99
C ILE A 35 -3.59 20.41 -20.30
N ILE A 36 -4.45 20.36 -21.31
CA ILE A 36 -4.11 19.84 -22.65
C ILE A 36 -3.01 20.70 -23.27
N ALA A 37 -3.16 22.03 -23.24
CA ALA A 37 -2.15 22.95 -23.75
C ALA A 37 -0.82 22.82 -23.01
N LYS A 38 -0.86 22.67 -21.67
CA LYS A 38 0.33 22.38 -20.87
C LYS A 38 0.96 21.04 -21.24
N GLY A 39 0.17 19.98 -21.39
CA GLY A 39 0.64 18.66 -21.81
C GLY A 39 1.34 18.69 -23.17
N LYS A 40 0.78 19.41 -24.15
CA LYS A 40 1.41 19.62 -25.47
C LYS A 40 2.75 20.34 -25.37
N ARG A 41 2.86 21.39 -24.55
CA ARG A 41 4.12 22.12 -24.34
C ARG A 41 5.20 21.21 -23.75
N VAL A 42 4.86 20.42 -22.73
CA VAL A 42 5.83 19.48 -22.13
C VAL A 42 6.16 18.32 -23.08
N PHE A 43 5.21 17.87 -23.91
CA PHE A 43 5.48 16.89 -24.95
C PHE A 43 6.48 17.40 -26.00
N ALA A 44 6.43 18.69 -26.35
CA ALA A 44 7.44 19.29 -27.22
C ALA A 44 8.83 19.23 -26.57
N VAL A 45 8.94 19.49 -25.26
CA VAL A 45 10.20 19.32 -24.51
C VAL A 45 10.70 17.88 -24.55
N LEU A 46 9.82 16.88 -24.33
CA LEU A 46 10.19 15.47 -24.47
C LEU A 46 10.74 15.15 -25.87
N SER A 47 10.14 15.74 -26.91
CA SER A 47 10.56 15.52 -28.29
C SER A 47 11.98 16.02 -28.56
N ILE A 48 12.35 17.16 -27.95
CA ILE A 48 13.70 17.72 -28.00
C ILE A 48 14.68 16.81 -27.25
N LEU A 49 14.36 16.42 -26.01
CA LEU A 49 15.22 15.60 -25.16
C LEU A 49 15.47 14.19 -25.69
N ARG A 50 14.51 13.64 -26.45
CA ARG A 50 14.65 12.32 -27.06
C ARG A 50 15.77 12.26 -28.09
N GLY A 51 16.04 13.35 -28.83
CA GLY A 51 17.11 13.41 -29.84
C GLY A 51 17.08 12.30 -30.91
N THR A 52 18.00 12.34 -31.88
CA THR A 52 18.17 11.24 -32.86
C THR A 52 19.52 10.54 -32.75
N TRP A 53 20.55 11.22 -32.23
CA TRP A 53 21.93 10.71 -32.14
C TRP A 53 22.46 10.62 -30.70
N TRP A 54 22.03 11.53 -29.84
CA TRP A 54 22.35 11.63 -28.41
C TRP A 54 21.06 11.93 -27.64
N GLY A 55 20.29 10.87 -27.40
CA GLY A 55 18.97 10.94 -26.80
C GLY A 55 18.93 10.57 -25.32
N ALA A 56 17.98 11.12 -24.58
CA ALA A 56 17.69 10.68 -23.23
C ALA A 56 17.20 9.22 -23.21
N ASN A 57 17.59 8.48 -22.17
CA ASN A 57 17.14 7.11 -21.95
C ASN A 57 15.59 7.04 -21.85
N PRO A 58 14.92 6.03 -22.43
CA PRO A 58 13.46 5.88 -22.35
C PRO A 58 12.90 5.97 -20.93
N CYS A 59 13.57 5.39 -19.93
CA CYS A 59 13.16 5.45 -18.53
C CYS A 59 13.12 6.89 -18.02
N LEU A 60 14.11 7.72 -18.39
CA LEU A 60 14.16 9.13 -18.01
C LEU A 60 13.02 9.92 -18.68
N LEU A 61 12.77 9.68 -19.97
CA LEU A 61 11.67 10.34 -20.70
C LEU A 61 10.29 9.97 -20.12
N LEU A 62 10.08 8.71 -19.75
CA LEU A 62 8.87 8.26 -19.07
C LEU A 62 8.72 8.86 -17.67
N ASN A 63 9.83 9.07 -16.95
CA ASN A 63 9.82 9.79 -15.67
C ASN A 63 9.42 11.25 -15.84
N ILE A 64 9.94 11.94 -16.86
CA ILE A 64 9.54 13.34 -17.17
C ILE A 64 8.06 13.41 -17.54
N TYR A 65 7.58 12.51 -18.41
CA TYR A 65 6.14 12.39 -18.71
C TYR A 65 5.32 12.22 -17.41
N SER A 66 5.74 11.31 -16.54
CA SER A 66 5.03 11.00 -15.29
C SER A 66 5.00 12.18 -14.33
N ALA A 67 6.14 12.87 -14.16
CA ALA A 67 6.31 13.96 -13.21
C ALA A 67 5.64 15.27 -13.67
N MET A 68 5.55 15.53 -14.97
CA MET A 68 5.07 16.81 -15.49
C MET A 68 3.72 16.73 -16.18
N ILE A 69 3.56 15.79 -17.13
CA ILE A 69 2.33 15.66 -17.92
C ILE A 69 1.27 14.94 -17.10
N ARG A 70 1.57 13.71 -16.66
CA ARG A 70 0.61 12.88 -15.92
C ARG A 70 0.20 13.53 -14.60
N ALA A 71 1.15 14.05 -13.82
CA ALA A 71 0.85 14.78 -12.59
C ALA A 71 -0.11 15.96 -12.82
N SER A 72 0.05 16.70 -13.92
CA SER A 72 -0.85 17.80 -14.26
C SER A 72 -2.26 17.33 -14.65
N PHE A 73 -2.39 16.15 -15.25
CA PHE A 73 -3.69 15.57 -15.60
C PHE A 73 -4.40 14.98 -14.37
N GLU A 74 -3.63 14.42 -13.43
CA GLU A 74 -4.15 13.77 -12.23
C GLU A 74 -4.75 14.76 -11.22
N TYR A 75 -4.22 15.99 -11.14
CA TYR A 75 -4.54 16.97 -10.09
C TYR A 75 -6.04 17.26 -9.90
N ALA A 76 -6.80 17.48 -10.99
CA ALA A 76 -8.24 17.72 -10.94
C ALA A 76 -9.06 16.55 -11.51
N SER A 77 -8.45 15.36 -11.61
CA SER A 77 -9.04 14.23 -12.34
C SER A 77 -10.35 13.74 -11.73
N LEU A 78 -10.47 13.82 -10.39
CA LEU A 78 -11.67 13.45 -9.63
C LEU A 78 -12.89 14.29 -10.03
N ILE A 79 -12.68 15.56 -10.39
CA ILE A 79 -13.76 16.50 -10.68
C ILE A 79 -14.12 16.46 -12.16
N PHE A 80 -13.13 16.55 -13.06
CA PHE A 80 -13.38 16.81 -14.48
C PHE A 80 -12.95 15.69 -15.44
N ALA A 81 -12.07 14.77 -15.05
CA ALA A 81 -11.42 13.87 -16.01
C ALA A 81 -12.03 12.46 -16.10
N LEU A 82 -12.95 12.10 -15.20
CA LEU A 82 -13.66 10.81 -15.25
C LEU A 82 -14.84 10.79 -16.24
N LYS A 83 -15.21 11.95 -16.79
CA LYS A 83 -16.24 12.05 -17.82
C LYS A 83 -15.68 11.58 -19.17
N ARG A 84 -16.42 10.68 -19.84
CA ARG A 84 -16.06 10.26 -21.20
C ARG A 84 -16.43 11.34 -22.20
N ASN A 85 -15.52 12.27 -22.45
CA ASN A 85 -15.68 13.37 -23.39
C ASN A 85 -14.48 13.50 -24.34
N GLN A 86 -14.55 14.43 -25.29
CA GLN A 86 -13.49 14.70 -26.25
C GLN A 86 -12.17 15.12 -25.57
N SER A 87 -12.25 15.85 -24.46
CA SER A 87 -11.08 16.27 -23.71
C SER A 87 -10.32 15.09 -23.09
N ALA A 88 -11.02 14.10 -22.52
CA ALA A 88 -10.41 12.87 -22.04
C ALA A 88 -9.70 12.08 -23.16
N ILE A 89 -10.29 12.04 -24.37
CA ILE A 89 -9.66 11.42 -25.55
C ILE A 89 -8.37 12.18 -25.92
N LYS A 90 -8.39 13.53 -25.90
CA LYS A 90 -7.21 14.35 -26.17
C LYS A 90 -6.09 14.08 -25.16
N LEU A 91 -6.40 13.97 -23.86
CA LEU A 91 -5.42 13.61 -22.84
C LEU A 91 -4.82 12.22 -23.08
N GLN A 92 -5.65 11.22 -23.40
CA GLN A 92 -5.19 9.87 -23.70
C GLN A 92 -4.27 9.84 -24.93
N ARG A 93 -4.59 10.63 -25.97
CA ARG A 93 -3.72 10.78 -27.14
C ARG A 93 -2.36 11.35 -26.77
N ILE A 94 -2.30 12.35 -25.89
CA ILE A 94 -1.03 12.91 -25.40
C ILE A 94 -0.24 11.82 -24.65
N GLN A 95 -0.86 11.05 -23.75
CA GLN A 95 -0.17 9.92 -23.08
C GLN A 95 0.40 8.93 -24.10
N ASN A 96 -0.41 8.49 -25.07
CA ASN A 96 0.02 7.50 -26.07
C ASN A 96 1.18 8.05 -26.92
N GLN A 97 1.12 9.32 -27.31
CA GLN A 97 2.20 9.98 -28.05
C GLN A 97 3.47 10.10 -27.21
N SER A 98 3.37 10.48 -25.94
CA SER A 98 4.50 10.54 -25.02
C SER A 98 5.18 9.18 -24.85
N ILE A 99 4.40 8.10 -24.69
CA ILE A 99 4.93 6.73 -24.57
C ILE A 99 5.63 6.30 -25.87
N ARG A 100 4.98 6.50 -27.02
CA ARG A 100 5.58 6.19 -28.33
C ARG A 100 6.92 6.89 -28.51
N LEU A 101 6.95 8.19 -28.23
CA LEU A 101 8.14 9.01 -28.37
C LEU A 101 9.24 8.54 -27.41
N ALA A 102 8.91 8.32 -26.12
CA ALA A 102 9.87 7.94 -25.10
C ALA A 102 10.52 6.58 -25.38
N CYS A 103 9.74 5.59 -25.82
CA CYS A 103 10.21 4.24 -26.07
C CYS A 103 10.64 3.99 -27.52
N GLY A 104 10.46 4.96 -28.43
CA GLY A 104 10.78 4.80 -29.86
C GLY A 104 9.86 3.85 -30.62
N TYR A 105 8.62 3.65 -30.15
CA TYR A 105 7.67 2.76 -30.83
C TYR A 105 7.20 3.32 -32.18
N ARG A 106 6.95 2.41 -33.12
CA ARG A 106 6.32 2.75 -34.41
C ARG A 106 4.88 3.23 -34.17
N ASN A 107 4.34 4.04 -35.07
CA ASN A 107 2.93 4.49 -35.00
C ASN A 107 1.95 3.32 -35.08
N SER A 108 2.32 2.22 -35.74
CA SER A 108 1.54 1.00 -35.87
C SER A 108 1.54 0.13 -34.61
N THR A 109 2.43 0.37 -33.63
CA THR A 109 2.48 -0.45 -32.41
C THR A 109 1.14 -0.35 -31.66
N PRO A 110 0.48 -1.47 -31.32
CA PRO A 110 -0.80 -1.45 -30.61
C PRO A 110 -0.71 -0.75 -29.25
N ILE A 111 -1.77 -0.03 -28.86
CA ILE A 111 -1.80 0.75 -27.60
C ILE A 111 -1.65 -0.16 -26.38
N ASN A 112 -2.38 -1.27 -26.33
CA ASN A 112 -2.31 -2.23 -25.23
C ASN A 112 -0.89 -2.76 -25.00
N VAL A 113 -0.12 -3.03 -26.07
CA VAL A 113 1.26 -3.50 -25.97
C VAL A 113 2.17 -2.44 -25.34
N MET A 114 2.09 -1.19 -25.79
CA MET A 114 2.90 -0.10 -25.23
C MET A 114 2.63 0.11 -23.73
N HIS A 115 1.37 0.07 -23.33
CA HIS A 115 0.98 0.24 -21.93
C HIS A 115 1.42 -0.94 -21.06
N ALA A 116 1.37 -2.17 -21.58
CA ALA A 116 1.85 -3.36 -20.90
C ALA A 116 3.37 -3.31 -20.69
N GLU A 117 4.15 -3.01 -21.73
CA GLU A 117 5.62 -2.94 -21.64
C GLU A 117 6.10 -1.82 -20.71
N THR A 118 5.46 -0.65 -20.78
CA THR A 118 5.84 0.50 -19.92
C THR A 118 5.27 0.43 -18.50
N LYS A 119 4.39 -0.52 -18.22
CA LYS A 119 3.64 -0.63 -16.95
C LYS A 119 2.87 0.65 -16.59
N LEU A 120 2.47 1.42 -17.60
CA LEU A 120 1.68 2.63 -17.44
C LEU A 120 0.21 2.31 -17.73
N PRO A 121 -0.73 2.50 -16.79
CA PRO A 121 -2.15 2.31 -17.09
C PRO A 121 -2.67 3.41 -18.03
N LEU A 122 -3.79 3.12 -18.71
CA LEU A 122 -4.56 4.15 -19.42
C LEU A 122 -5.03 5.22 -18.42
N LEU A 123 -5.14 6.47 -18.86
CA LEU A 123 -5.54 7.57 -17.98
C LEU A 123 -6.88 7.32 -17.28
N LYS A 124 -7.84 6.72 -17.98
CA LYS A 124 -9.13 6.36 -17.38
C LYS A 124 -8.96 5.44 -16.16
N GLN A 125 -8.23 4.33 -16.33
CA GLN A 125 -7.96 3.38 -15.26
C GLN A 125 -7.20 4.04 -14.12
N ARG A 126 -6.25 4.93 -14.45
CA ARG A 126 -5.48 5.69 -13.47
C ARG A 126 -6.34 6.65 -12.66
N PHE A 127 -7.24 7.40 -13.31
CA PHE A 127 -8.15 8.32 -12.62
C PHE A 127 -9.17 7.56 -11.77
N GLU A 128 -9.68 6.42 -12.23
CA GLU A 128 -10.55 5.55 -11.44
C GLU A 128 -9.83 5.01 -10.20
N LEU A 129 -8.55 4.61 -10.33
CA LEU A 129 -7.73 4.18 -9.19
C LEU A 129 -7.51 5.32 -8.18
N LEU A 130 -7.20 6.53 -8.65
CA LEU A 130 -7.03 7.70 -7.78
C LEU A 130 -8.32 8.07 -7.05
N ALA A 131 -9.45 8.02 -7.76
CA ALA A 131 -10.77 8.23 -7.18
C ALA A 131 -11.11 7.16 -6.13
N ALA A 132 -10.87 5.89 -6.44
CA ALA A 132 -11.08 4.79 -5.49
C ALA A 132 -10.26 4.98 -4.20
N ARG A 133 -8.96 5.31 -4.32
CA ARG A 133 -8.10 5.60 -3.17
C ARG A 133 -8.60 6.77 -2.32
N TYR A 134 -9.01 7.86 -2.98
CA TYR A 134 -9.59 9.00 -2.29
C TYR A 134 -10.88 8.61 -1.56
N PHE A 135 -11.79 7.89 -2.22
CA PHE A 135 -13.06 7.49 -1.63
C PHE A 135 -12.89 6.51 -0.47
N ILE A 136 -12.04 5.49 -0.60
CA ILE A 136 -11.73 4.58 0.51
C ILE A 136 -11.24 5.37 1.74
N ARG A 137 -10.36 6.36 1.53
CA ARG A 137 -9.85 7.22 2.61
C ARG A 137 -10.93 8.05 3.28
N ILE A 138 -11.85 8.66 2.54
CA ILE A 138 -12.89 9.48 3.17
C ILE A 138 -14.02 8.65 3.79
N ILE A 139 -14.22 7.42 3.30
CA ILE A 139 -15.15 6.45 3.89
C ILE A 139 -14.63 5.97 5.25
N SER A 140 -13.31 5.86 5.42
CA SER A 140 -12.71 5.51 6.71
C SER A 140 -12.73 6.63 7.75
N ILE A 141 -13.16 7.84 7.36
CA ILE A 141 -13.26 8.99 8.26
C ILE A 141 -14.72 9.15 8.68
N GLN A 142 -14.96 9.20 9.98
CA GLN A 142 -16.29 9.44 10.54
C GLN A 142 -16.83 10.80 10.07
N GLU A 143 -18.09 10.82 9.61
CA GLU A 143 -18.84 12.03 9.24
C GLU A 143 -18.14 12.96 8.22
N HIS A 144 -17.36 12.39 7.30
CA HIS A 144 -16.72 13.19 6.26
C HIS A 144 -17.77 13.91 5.38
N PRO A 145 -17.68 15.24 5.17
CA PRO A 145 -18.76 16.03 4.55
C PRO A 145 -19.09 15.59 3.12
N VAL A 146 -18.08 15.18 2.34
CA VAL A 146 -18.30 14.66 0.98
C VAL A 146 -19.05 13.32 1.01
N THR A 147 -18.78 12.47 2.01
CA THR A 147 -19.47 11.19 2.19
C THR A 147 -20.94 11.45 2.47
N THR A 148 -21.23 12.31 3.45
CA THR A 148 -22.61 12.71 3.80
C THR A 148 -23.36 13.25 2.58
N LYS A 149 -22.78 14.21 1.85
CA LYS A 149 -23.42 14.79 0.67
C LYS A 149 -23.67 13.80 -0.47
N LEU A 150 -22.78 12.82 -0.65
CA LEU A 150 -23.00 11.77 -1.65
C LEU A 150 -24.13 10.82 -1.24
N LEU A 151 -24.26 10.52 0.05
CA LEU A 151 -25.38 9.72 0.55
C LEU A 151 -26.71 10.50 0.47
N ASP A 152 -26.72 11.79 0.81
CA ASP A 152 -27.88 12.66 0.63
C ASP A 152 -28.35 12.66 -0.83
N LEU A 153 -27.40 12.74 -1.77
CA LEU A 153 -27.66 12.68 -3.21
C LEU A 153 -28.27 11.33 -3.62
N PHE A 154 -27.80 10.22 -3.04
CA PHE A 154 -28.35 8.88 -3.28
C PHE A 154 -29.80 8.76 -2.81
N ILE A 155 -30.12 9.31 -1.64
CA ILE A 155 -31.47 9.30 -1.08
C ILE A 155 -32.42 10.17 -1.92
N SER A 156 -31.92 11.29 -2.45
CA SER A 156 -32.75 12.30 -3.12
C SER A 156 -33.16 11.94 -4.56
N LEU A 157 -32.65 10.85 -5.14
CA LEU A 157 -32.83 10.53 -6.56
C LEU A 157 -33.41 9.11 -6.78
N PRO A 158 -34.54 8.95 -7.50
CA PRO A 158 -35.11 7.63 -7.78
C PRO A 158 -34.24 6.77 -8.71
N ASN A 159 -34.34 5.44 -8.57
CA ASN A 159 -33.28 4.50 -8.93
C ASN A 159 -33.08 4.10 -10.42
N PRO A 160 -33.88 4.53 -11.42
CA PRO A 160 -33.38 4.50 -12.80
C PRO A 160 -32.61 5.78 -13.18
N ASP A 161 -33.00 6.95 -12.65
CA ASP A 161 -32.42 8.24 -13.02
C ASP A 161 -31.08 8.53 -12.34
N PHE A 162 -30.87 7.95 -11.16
CA PHE A 162 -29.67 8.18 -10.35
C PHE A 162 -28.36 7.88 -11.10
N ASN A 163 -28.24 6.67 -11.64
CA ASN A 163 -27.01 6.25 -12.33
C ASN A 163 -26.77 7.06 -13.62
N LEU A 164 -27.82 7.40 -14.35
CA LEU A 164 -27.73 8.23 -15.56
C LEU A 164 -27.29 9.65 -15.22
N TYR A 165 -27.88 10.23 -14.17
CA TYR A 165 -27.50 11.54 -13.64
C TYR A 165 -26.02 11.57 -13.25
N LEU A 166 -25.55 10.61 -12.46
CA LEU A 166 -24.15 10.54 -12.04
C LEU A 166 -23.19 10.37 -13.23
N LYS A 167 -23.50 9.48 -14.17
CA LYS A 167 -22.66 9.29 -15.39
C LYS A 167 -22.51 10.59 -16.19
N LYS A 168 -23.54 11.43 -16.19
CA LYS A 168 -23.55 12.70 -16.94
C LYS A 168 -22.84 13.83 -16.21
N ASN A 169 -23.10 13.94 -14.90
CA ASN A 169 -22.76 15.13 -14.11
C ASN A 169 -21.59 14.90 -13.15
N PHE A 170 -21.50 13.73 -12.50
CA PHE A 170 -20.42 13.44 -11.56
C PHE A 170 -20.01 11.95 -11.54
N PRO A 171 -19.25 11.48 -12.55
CA PRO A 171 -18.90 10.06 -12.70
C PRO A 171 -18.07 9.50 -11.54
N ALA A 172 -17.34 10.35 -10.81
CA ALA A 172 -16.59 9.93 -9.62
C ALA A 172 -17.49 9.35 -8.54
N ALA A 173 -18.73 9.83 -8.39
CA ALA A 173 -19.68 9.26 -7.44
C ALA A 173 -19.99 7.78 -7.71
N LEU A 174 -19.95 7.32 -8.97
CA LEU A 174 -20.11 5.89 -9.26
C LEU A 174 -18.97 5.06 -8.66
N VAL A 175 -17.75 5.61 -8.65
CA VAL A 175 -16.61 5.00 -7.97
C VAL A 175 -16.84 5.01 -6.47
N PHE A 176 -17.33 6.13 -5.90
CA PHE A 176 -17.69 6.20 -4.49
C PHE A 176 -18.70 5.11 -4.09
N PHE A 177 -19.83 4.96 -4.78
CA PHE A 177 -20.84 3.96 -4.43
C PHE A 177 -20.32 2.52 -4.54
N ARG A 178 -19.44 2.26 -5.50
CA ARG A 178 -18.73 0.99 -5.59
C ARG A 178 -17.79 0.77 -4.39
N MET A 179 -17.09 1.79 -3.91
CA MET A 179 -16.26 1.64 -2.71
C MET A 179 -17.12 1.54 -1.43
N TRP A 180 -18.24 2.26 -1.38
CA TRP A 180 -19.18 2.26 -0.28
C TRP A 180 -19.84 0.90 -0.03
N SER A 181 -20.05 0.10 -1.08
CA SER A 181 -20.54 -1.28 -0.91
C SER A 181 -19.57 -2.17 -0.14
N HIS A 182 -18.29 -1.81 -0.07
CA HIS A 182 -17.26 -2.54 0.67
C HIS A 182 -16.97 -1.94 2.06
N ARG A 183 -17.68 -0.88 2.49
CA ARG A 183 -17.37 -0.19 3.76
C ARG A 183 -17.36 -1.09 4.99
N ASN A 184 -18.23 -2.09 5.06
CA ASN A 184 -18.31 -3.03 6.18
C ASN A 184 -17.10 -3.98 6.24
N THR A 185 -16.32 -4.08 5.16
CA THR A 185 -15.08 -4.87 5.10
C THR A 185 -13.83 -4.02 5.32
N LEU A 186 -13.98 -2.70 5.45
CA LEU A 186 -12.86 -1.80 5.71
C LEU A 186 -12.53 -1.83 7.21
N HIS A 187 -11.30 -2.22 7.53
CA HIS A 187 -10.73 -1.98 8.84
C HIS A 187 -10.23 -0.54 8.90
N THR A 188 -10.76 0.24 9.82
CA THR A 188 -10.45 1.65 9.98
C THR A 188 -9.79 1.88 11.33
N THR A 189 -8.73 2.69 11.35
CA THR A 189 -8.08 3.12 12.58
C THR A 189 -8.27 4.62 12.76
N PRO A 190 -8.54 5.11 13.98
CA PRO A 190 -8.76 6.54 14.24
C PRO A 190 -7.49 7.38 14.03
N ALA A 191 -6.31 6.75 14.14
CA ALA A 191 -5.02 7.36 13.88
C ALA A 191 -4.14 6.41 13.07
N LEU A 192 -3.05 6.93 12.50
CA LEU A 192 -2.03 6.06 11.89
C LEU A 192 -1.42 5.18 12.98
N PRO A 193 -1.23 3.87 12.75
CA PRO A 193 -0.70 2.94 13.75
C PRO A 193 0.63 3.38 14.40
N ALA A 194 1.47 4.11 13.65
CA ALA A 194 2.72 4.70 14.15
C ALA A 194 2.53 5.75 15.26
N TYR A 195 1.33 6.31 15.42
CA TYR A 195 0.99 7.33 16.41
C TYR A 195 -0.08 6.86 17.41
N GLN A 196 -0.44 5.57 17.39
CA GLN A 196 -1.41 5.01 18.34
C GLN A 196 -0.77 4.64 19.68
N ASN A 197 0.50 4.23 19.64
CA ASN A 197 1.24 3.73 20.81
C ASN A 197 2.28 4.75 21.28
N SER A 198 2.94 4.45 22.39
CA SER A 198 3.95 5.33 22.98
C SER A 198 5.09 5.62 22.00
N PHE A 199 5.78 6.76 22.18
CA PHE A 199 7.01 7.03 21.42
C PHE A 199 8.05 5.91 21.64
N THR A 200 8.12 5.38 22.86
CA THR A 200 9.02 4.29 23.24
C THR A 200 8.78 3.05 22.38
N SER A 201 7.53 2.60 22.19
CA SER A 201 7.22 1.48 21.28
C SER A 201 7.76 1.73 19.87
N THR A 202 7.72 2.97 19.39
CA THR A 202 8.12 3.28 18.01
C THR A 202 9.64 3.12 17.83
N VAL A 203 10.42 3.44 18.87
CA VAL A 203 11.89 3.30 18.86
C VAL A 203 12.36 1.96 19.40
N GLU A 204 11.45 1.18 19.98
CA GLU A 204 11.74 -0.13 20.55
C GLU A 204 12.22 -1.09 19.46
N ASN A 205 13.39 -1.68 19.67
CA ASN A 205 13.99 -2.60 18.73
C ASN A 205 14.10 -3.98 19.39
N ALA A 206 13.73 -5.01 18.65
CA ALA A 206 13.95 -6.38 19.05
C ALA A 206 15.12 -6.96 18.27
N ASP A 207 16.21 -7.25 18.98
CA ASP A 207 17.25 -8.11 18.44
C ASP A 207 16.76 -9.54 18.34
N PHE A 208 17.38 -10.29 17.44
CA PHE A 208 17.13 -11.71 17.25
C PHE A 208 18.46 -12.46 17.16
N LEU A 209 18.45 -13.70 17.62
CA LEU A 209 19.57 -14.62 17.53
C LEU A 209 19.51 -15.40 16.22
N SER A 210 20.66 -15.83 15.72
CA SER A 210 20.75 -16.69 14.53
C SER A 210 21.93 -17.63 14.66
N LEU A 211 21.88 -18.77 13.99
CA LEU A 211 23.03 -19.65 13.88
C LEU A 211 24.19 -18.91 13.17
N PRO A 212 25.45 -19.14 13.56
CA PRO A 212 26.62 -18.63 12.85
C PRO A 212 26.60 -18.99 11.37
N LYS A 213 27.12 -18.10 10.52
CA LYS A 213 27.19 -18.32 9.07
C LYS A 213 27.89 -19.62 8.68
N SER A 214 28.93 -20.01 9.43
CA SER A 214 29.67 -21.27 9.23
C SER A 214 28.82 -22.51 9.47
N ILE A 215 27.88 -22.45 10.42
CA ILE A 215 26.93 -23.55 10.67
C ILE A 215 25.85 -23.52 9.59
N LEU A 216 25.29 -22.34 9.30
CA LEU A 216 24.23 -22.16 8.31
C LEU A 216 24.61 -22.67 6.91
N SER A 217 25.86 -22.49 6.48
CA SER A 217 26.34 -22.98 5.18
C SER A 217 26.39 -24.50 5.09
N ASN A 218 26.57 -25.18 6.24
CA ASN A 218 26.74 -26.63 6.30
C ASN A 218 25.44 -27.36 6.63
N LEU A 219 24.36 -26.63 6.93
CA LEU A 219 23.05 -27.22 7.23
C LEU A 219 22.44 -27.95 6.03
N ASP A 220 22.77 -27.55 4.80
CA ASP A 220 22.22 -28.15 3.58
C ASP A 220 22.73 -29.59 3.35
N ASP A 221 23.88 -29.94 3.93
CA ASP A 221 24.50 -31.27 3.81
C ASP A 221 24.07 -32.23 4.95
N LEU A 222 23.32 -31.73 5.93
CA LEU A 222 22.93 -32.49 7.11
C LEU A 222 21.51 -33.07 6.97
N PRO A 223 21.25 -34.30 7.45
CA PRO A 223 19.90 -34.82 7.53
C PRO A 223 19.08 -34.04 8.57
N ASN A 224 17.77 -33.88 8.34
CA ASN A 224 16.85 -33.08 9.17
C ASN A 224 16.97 -33.34 10.69
N HIS A 225 17.14 -34.60 11.10
CA HIS A 225 17.29 -34.94 12.52
C HIS A 225 18.58 -34.36 13.14
N ALA A 226 19.66 -34.27 12.38
CA ALA A 226 20.91 -33.66 12.82
C ALA A 226 20.77 -32.13 12.90
N VAL A 227 20.02 -31.51 11.99
CA VAL A 227 19.74 -30.06 12.04
C VAL A 227 18.96 -29.68 13.31
N GLN A 228 17.96 -30.48 13.68
CA GLN A 228 17.20 -30.29 14.93
C GLN A 228 18.13 -30.35 16.16
N LEU A 229 19.03 -31.33 16.22
CA LEU A 229 19.97 -31.48 17.34
C LEU A 229 20.93 -30.29 17.44
N VAL A 230 21.50 -29.85 16.31
CA VAL A 230 22.38 -28.67 16.28
C VAL A 230 21.66 -27.41 16.75
N PHE A 231 20.40 -27.24 16.34
CA PHE A 231 19.56 -26.13 16.80
C PHE A 231 19.33 -26.18 18.32
N GLU A 232 18.90 -27.34 18.84
CA GLU A 232 18.63 -27.54 20.27
C GLU A 232 19.88 -27.36 21.13
N GLU A 233 21.03 -27.88 20.69
CA GLU A 233 22.31 -27.75 21.38
C GLU A 233 22.79 -26.29 21.39
N TYR A 234 22.75 -25.61 20.24
CA TYR A 234 23.24 -24.24 20.14
C TYR A 234 22.38 -23.25 20.95
N PHE A 235 21.06 -23.42 20.94
CA PHE A 235 20.12 -22.55 21.65
C PHE A 235 19.69 -23.11 23.01
N GLN A 236 20.36 -24.14 23.53
CA GLN A 236 19.98 -24.83 24.77
C GLN A 236 19.73 -23.84 25.92
N THR A 237 20.61 -22.84 26.07
CA THR A 237 20.51 -21.85 27.15
C THR A 237 19.28 -20.96 27.03
N GLN A 238 18.84 -20.61 25.81
CA GLN A 238 17.67 -19.79 25.56
C GLN A 238 16.39 -20.62 25.73
N LEU A 239 16.40 -21.85 25.23
CA LEU A 239 15.27 -22.79 25.26
C LEU A 239 15.01 -23.37 26.65
N TYR A 240 16.03 -23.40 27.53
CA TYR A 240 15.89 -23.91 28.89
C TYR A 240 14.83 -23.12 29.69
N ASN A 241 13.84 -23.86 30.21
CA ASN A 241 12.70 -23.34 30.98
C ASN A 241 11.93 -22.20 30.27
N ALA A 242 11.92 -22.20 28.93
CA ALA A 242 11.18 -21.24 28.13
C ALA A 242 10.04 -21.94 27.37
N THR A 243 8.93 -21.22 27.18
CA THR A 243 7.86 -21.66 26.28
C THR A 243 8.23 -21.29 24.85
N VAL A 244 8.33 -22.27 23.96
CA VAL A 244 8.77 -22.07 22.58
C VAL A 244 7.57 -21.95 21.66
N PHE A 245 7.56 -20.91 20.84
CA PHE A 245 6.58 -20.66 19.79
C PHE A 245 7.27 -20.67 18.44
N TYR A 246 6.77 -21.46 17.52
CA TYR A 246 7.15 -21.46 16.11
C TYR A 246 6.11 -20.68 15.34
N THR A 247 6.57 -19.83 14.43
CA THR A 247 5.70 -18.93 13.66
C THR A 247 6.01 -19.07 12.18
N ASP A 248 4.95 -19.22 11.38
CA ASP A 248 5.06 -19.35 9.93
C ASP A 248 3.97 -18.52 9.23
N GLY A 249 4.30 -18.04 8.04
CA GLY A 249 3.38 -17.38 7.13
C GLY A 249 3.50 -17.99 5.75
N SER A 250 2.38 -18.41 5.16
CA SER A 250 2.36 -19.04 3.85
C SER A 250 1.52 -18.24 2.85
N LYS A 251 1.96 -18.26 1.60
CA LYS A 251 1.23 -17.70 0.46
C LYS A 251 1.41 -18.61 -0.74
N VAL A 252 0.30 -19.05 -1.31
CA VAL A 252 0.32 -19.85 -2.55
C VAL A 252 0.42 -18.89 -3.74
N ASP A 253 1.41 -19.14 -4.61
CA ASP A 253 1.53 -18.43 -5.88
C ASP A 253 0.23 -18.61 -6.69
N ASP A 254 -0.26 -17.52 -7.32
CA ASP A 254 -1.61 -17.34 -7.91
C ASP A 254 -2.74 -16.84 -6.98
N SER A 255 -2.42 -16.45 -5.74
CA SER A 255 -3.12 -15.40 -4.97
C SER A 255 -4.53 -15.69 -4.41
N THR A 256 -4.88 -16.93 -4.10
CA THR A 256 -6.18 -17.24 -3.45
C THR A 256 -6.10 -17.48 -1.95
N TYR A 257 -4.94 -17.91 -1.44
CA TYR A 257 -4.78 -18.31 -0.04
C TYR A 257 -3.51 -17.74 0.56
N VAL A 258 -3.69 -16.99 1.65
CA VAL A 258 -2.62 -16.53 2.54
C VAL A 258 -2.97 -17.02 3.94
N GLY A 259 -2.02 -17.64 4.61
CA GLY A 259 -2.19 -18.23 5.93
C GLY A 259 -1.10 -17.75 6.88
N SER A 260 -1.42 -17.69 8.15
CA SER A 260 -0.48 -17.40 9.24
C SER A 260 -0.70 -18.44 10.33
N ALA A 261 0.37 -18.93 10.93
CA ALA A 261 0.28 -19.98 11.92
C ALA A 261 1.25 -19.79 13.09
N VAL A 262 0.84 -20.29 14.25
CA VAL A 262 1.59 -20.31 15.49
C VAL A 262 1.46 -21.70 16.10
N PHE A 263 2.61 -22.31 16.41
CA PHE A 263 2.69 -23.64 17.00
C PHE A 263 3.54 -23.60 18.28
N SER A 264 3.06 -24.20 19.37
CA SER A 264 3.86 -24.41 20.58
C SER A 264 3.69 -25.85 21.09
N PRO A 265 4.75 -26.68 21.04
CA PRO A 265 4.71 -28.05 21.53
C PRO A 265 4.36 -28.15 23.02
N GLN A 266 4.96 -27.28 23.85
CA GLN A 266 4.83 -27.31 25.31
C GLN A 266 3.39 -27.03 25.77
N LEU A 267 2.68 -26.20 25.00
CA LEU A 267 1.30 -25.83 25.26
C LEU A 267 0.30 -26.67 24.47
N ASN A 268 0.77 -27.57 23.61
CA ASN A 268 -0.03 -28.24 22.58
C ASN A 268 -0.90 -27.23 21.77
N LEU A 269 -0.35 -26.04 21.53
CA LEU A 269 -1.05 -24.95 20.85
C LEU A 269 -0.82 -25.06 19.34
N LYS A 270 -1.92 -25.08 18.58
CA LYS A 270 -1.92 -24.94 17.12
C LYS A 270 -2.94 -23.87 16.74
N PHE A 271 -2.47 -22.71 16.34
CA PHE A 271 -3.32 -21.61 15.91
C PHE A 271 -3.02 -21.30 14.44
N MET A 272 -4.04 -21.36 13.59
CA MET A 272 -3.93 -21.05 12.16
C MET A 272 -5.00 -20.03 11.79
N CYS A 273 -4.60 -18.99 11.05
CA CYS A 273 -5.46 -17.89 10.63
C CYS A 273 -5.38 -17.72 9.11
N LYS A 274 -6.54 -17.73 8.45
CA LYS A 274 -6.64 -17.36 7.04
C LYS A 274 -6.67 -15.84 6.92
N LEU A 275 -5.74 -15.30 6.13
CA LEU A 275 -5.64 -13.88 5.83
C LEU A 275 -6.27 -13.56 4.48
N SER A 276 -6.46 -12.27 4.23
CA SER A 276 -6.87 -11.75 2.92
C SER A 276 -5.89 -12.21 1.83
N SER A 277 -6.39 -12.60 0.66
CA SER A 277 -5.57 -12.95 -0.51
C SER A 277 -4.62 -11.82 -0.94
N TYR A 278 -4.96 -10.58 -0.61
CA TYR A 278 -4.15 -9.40 -0.87
C TYR A 278 -2.97 -9.23 0.11
N ALA A 279 -2.93 -9.96 1.23
CA ALA A 279 -1.80 -9.92 2.15
C ALA A 279 -0.53 -10.42 1.46
N SER A 280 0.61 -9.79 1.75
CA SER A 280 1.92 -10.28 1.32
C SER A 280 2.38 -11.40 2.25
N ILE A 281 3.37 -12.18 1.80
CA ILE A 281 4.05 -13.16 2.65
C ILE A 281 4.58 -12.51 3.94
N PHE A 282 5.21 -11.34 3.81
CA PHE A 282 5.65 -10.52 4.94
C PHE A 282 4.52 -10.19 5.93
N THR A 283 3.33 -9.85 5.44
CA THR A 283 2.17 -9.58 6.31
C THR A 283 1.77 -10.83 7.08
N ALA A 284 1.79 -12.00 6.45
CA ALA A 284 1.42 -13.26 7.07
C ALA A 284 2.40 -13.67 8.18
N GLU A 285 3.70 -13.59 7.89
CA GLU A 285 4.77 -13.85 8.86
C GLU A 285 4.71 -12.86 10.04
N ALA A 286 4.52 -11.57 9.77
CA ALA A 286 4.36 -10.56 10.82
C ALA A 286 3.12 -10.83 11.67
N TRP A 287 2.01 -11.24 11.05
CA TRP A 287 0.80 -11.61 11.78
C TRP A 287 1.00 -12.83 12.68
N ALA A 288 1.83 -13.80 12.27
CA ALA A 288 2.14 -14.97 13.09
C ALA A 288 2.88 -14.57 14.37
N ILE A 289 3.93 -13.74 14.24
CA ILE A 289 4.67 -13.18 15.38
C ILE A 289 3.74 -12.36 16.27
N TYR A 290 2.87 -11.53 15.69
CA TYR A 290 1.89 -10.75 16.44
C TYR A 290 0.96 -11.63 17.29
N ASN A 291 0.42 -12.72 16.75
CA ASN A 291 -0.44 -13.64 17.51
C ASN A 291 0.34 -14.41 18.59
N ALA A 292 1.59 -14.80 18.33
CA ALA A 292 2.43 -15.42 19.36
C ALA A 292 2.64 -14.47 20.55
N LEU A 293 2.95 -13.19 20.29
CA LEU A 293 3.11 -12.16 21.33
C LEU A 293 1.81 -11.91 22.11
N LEU A 294 0.67 -11.81 21.42
CA LEU A 294 -0.63 -11.69 22.08
C LEU A 294 -0.89 -12.86 23.03
N TYR A 295 -0.60 -14.08 22.57
CA TYR A 295 -0.79 -15.28 23.40
C TYR A 295 0.13 -15.26 24.63
N ILE A 296 1.40 -14.93 24.45
CA ILE A 296 2.40 -14.83 25.53
C ILE A 296 1.94 -13.86 26.62
N LEU A 297 1.53 -12.66 26.22
CA LEU A 297 1.10 -11.61 27.14
C LEU A 297 -0.22 -11.95 27.83
N HIS A 298 -1.19 -12.46 27.07
CA HIS A 298 -2.50 -12.81 27.62
C HIS A 298 -2.41 -13.90 28.70
N ASN A 299 -1.48 -14.85 28.54
CA ASN A 299 -1.28 -15.94 29.49
C ASN A 299 -0.19 -15.64 30.54
N GLY A 300 0.41 -14.45 30.53
CA GLY A 300 1.43 -14.06 31.50
C GLY A 300 2.68 -14.94 31.49
N LEU A 301 3.14 -15.40 30.32
CA LEU A 301 4.28 -16.31 30.24
C LEU A 301 5.60 -15.56 30.53
N GLU A 302 6.26 -15.91 31.62
CA GLU A 302 7.48 -15.22 32.08
C GLU A 302 8.66 -15.31 31.11
N ARG A 303 8.87 -16.48 30.49
CA ARG A 303 9.99 -16.72 29.59
C ARG A 303 9.53 -17.43 28.32
N SER A 304 9.65 -16.74 27.20
CA SER A 304 9.16 -17.20 25.90
C SER A 304 10.21 -17.01 24.80
N VAL A 305 10.27 -17.97 23.88
CA VAL A 305 11.14 -17.92 22.70
C VAL A 305 10.26 -17.99 21.46
N ILE A 306 10.36 -17.00 20.58
CA ILE A 306 9.68 -16.99 19.28
C ILE A 306 10.71 -17.34 18.21
N VAL A 307 10.49 -18.47 17.56
CA VAL A 307 11.28 -18.98 16.43
C VAL A 307 10.52 -18.64 15.15
N SER A 308 11.18 -17.96 14.22
CA SER A 308 10.59 -17.56 12.94
C SER A 308 11.62 -17.70 11.83
N ASP A 309 11.19 -18.14 10.65
CA ASP A 309 12.02 -18.15 9.44
C ASP A 309 11.95 -16.85 8.64
N SER A 310 11.05 -15.94 9.02
CA SER A 310 10.90 -14.61 8.45
C SER A 310 12.04 -13.67 8.81
N LYS A 311 13.15 -13.78 8.07
CA LYS A 311 14.29 -12.86 8.23
C LYS A 311 13.86 -11.42 7.99
N SER A 312 12.97 -11.19 7.03
CA SER A 312 12.52 -9.85 6.67
C SER A 312 11.77 -9.16 7.80
N VAL A 313 10.92 -9.86 8.55
CA VAL A 313 10.19 -9.27 9.68
C VAL A 313 11.14 -9.00 10.83
N LEU A 314 12.01 -9.95 11.19
CA LEU A 314 12.97 -9.80 12.28
C LEU A 314 13.98 -8.65 12.03
N GLU A 315 14.51 -8.51 10.81
CA GLU A 315 15.35 -7.36 10.43
C GLU A 315 14.59 -6.02 10.50
N THR A 316 13.27 -6.03 10.22
CA THR A 316 12.42 -4.84 10.36
C THR A 316 12.15 -4.48 11.83
N LEU A 317 12.10 -5.47 12.72
CA LEU A 317 11.96 -5.25 14.16
C LEU A 317 13.27 -4.81 14.82
N LYS A 318 14.42 -5.21 14.27
CA LYS A 318 15.75 -4.80 14.72
C LYS A 318 16.07 -3.33 14.42
N GLY A 319 15.66 -2.83 13.25
CA GLY A 319 15.92 -1.45 12.84
C GLY A 319 14.74 -0.52 13.14
N PHE A 320 14.98 0.77 13.36
CA PHE A 320 13.91 1.76 13.59
C PHE A 320 13.00 2.06 12.39
N ARG A 321 13.40 1.66 11.16
CA ARG A 321 12.67 1.99 9.93
C ARG A 321 11.76 0.85 9.49
N ASN A 322 10.47 1.08 9.52
CA ASN A 322 9.48 0.22 8.88
C ASN A 322 9.44 0.45 7.35
N LYS A 323 10.38 -0.14 6.60
CA LYS A 323 10.46 0.02 5.14
C LYS A 323 9.24 -0.52 4.39
N THR A 324 8.53 -1.49 4.95
CA THR A 324 7.36 -2.10 4.31
C THR A 324 6.09 -1.27 4.49
N ASN A 325 6.09 -0.28 5.39
CA ASN A 325 4.91 0.45 5.85
C ASN A 325 3.79 -0.48 6.36
N ASN A 326 4.11 -1.72 6.73
CA ASN A 326 3.13 -2.65 7.24
C ASN A 326 2.74 -2.25 8.67
N TYR A 327 1.44 -2.04 8.90
CA TYR A 327 0.94 -1.56 10.18
C TYR A 327 1.16 -2.54 11.34
N ILE A 328 1.23 -3.84 11.06
CA ILE A 328 1.38 -4.91 12.07
C ILE A 328 2.69 -4.72 12.85
N ILE A 329 3.73 -4.19 12.22
CA ILE A 329 5.03 -3.92 12.86
C ILE A 329 4.87 -2.96 14.05
N TYR A 330 3.99 -1.96 13.96
CA TYR A 330 3.74 -1.04 15.07
C TYR A 330 3.01 -1.73 16.22
N TYR A 331 2.15 -2.71 15.93
CA TYR A 331 1.47 -3.50 16.95
C TYR A 331 2.42 -4.48 17.63
N ILE A 332 3.29 -5.16 16.87
CA ILE A 332 4.34 -6.02 17.43
C ILE A 332 5.24 -5.23 18.39
N ARG A 333 5.69 -4.04 17.99
CA ARG A 333 6.53 -3.19 18.84
C ARG A 333 5.85 -2.79 20.15
N ALA A 334 4.57 -2.46 20.10
CA ALA A 334 3.81 -2.14 21.30
C ALA A 334 3.70 -3.34 22.25
N LEU A 335 3.48 -4.55 21.72
CA LEU A 335 3.47 -5.77 22.53
C LEU A 335 4.86 -6.10 23.10
N ILE A 336 5.94 -5.80 22.38
CA ILE A 336 7.31 -5.97 22.91
C ILE A 336 7.56 -5.00 24.07
N GLU A 337 7.13 -3.74 23.95
CA GLU A 337 7.21 -2.78 25.04
C GLU A 337 6.40 -3.25 26.26
N GLU A 338 5.17 -3.71 26.04
CA GLU A 338 4.30 -4.25 27.09
C GLU A 338 4.93 -5.47 27.77
N ALA A 339 5.54 -6.38 27.01
CA ALA A 339 6.26 -7.52 27.56
C ALA A 339 7.40 -7.10 28.49
N LYS A 340 8.16 -6.07 28.12
CA LYS A 340 9.21 -5.52 28.99
C LYS A 340 8.64 -4.93 30.27
N PHE A 341 7.52 -4.20 30.18
CA PHE A 341 6.84 -3.64 31.34
C PHE A 341 6.34 -4.73 32.30
N ASN A 342 5.84 -5.85 31.76
CA ASN A 342 5.36 -7.00 32.51
C ASN A 342 6.48 -7.97 32.96
N ASN A 343 7.75 -7.60 32.78
CA ASN A 343 8.92 -8.47 33.03
C ASN A 343 8.88 -9.83 32.30
N SER A 344 8.14 -9.92 31.19
CA SER A 344 8.10 -11.10 30.34
C SER A 344 9.31 -11.10 29.40
N GLN A 345 10.20 -12.08 29.56
CA GLN A 345 11.39 -12.24 28.75
C GLN A 345 11.05 -12.91 27.43
N ILE A 346 11.15 -12.14 26.34
CA ILE A 346 10.87 -12.61 24.98
C ILE A 346 12.17 -12.60 24.18
N THR A 347 12.56 -13.77 23.68
CA THR A 347 13.73 -13.92 22.79
C THR A 347 13.27 -14.30 21.39
N PHE A 348 13.77 -13.59 20.37
CA PHE A 348 13.53 -13.96 18.97
C PHE A 348 14.70 -14.76 18.43
N ILE A 349 14.41 -15.85 17.70
CA ILE A 349 15.40 -16.65 17.00
C ILE A 349 15.00 -16.76 15.53
N TRP A 350 15.93 -16.38 14.66
CA TRP A 350 15.80 -16.62 13.23
C TRP A 350 16.35 -17.98 12.85
N ILE A 351 15.60 -18.71 12.03
CA ILE A 351 16.02 -19.98 11.42
C ILE A 351 15.84 -19.95 9.90
N PRO A 352 16.60 -20.73 9.13
CA PRO A 352 16.33 -20.91 7.71
C PRO A 352 15.06 -21.76 7.51
N SER A 353 14.23 -21.41 6.53
CA SER A 353 13.00 -22.14 6.20
C SER A 353 13.28 -23.54 5.65
N HIS A 354 12.37 -24.48 5.92
CA HIS A 354 12.37 -25.87 5.39
C HIS A 354 13.66 -26.67 5.61
N ARG A 355 14.36 -26.47 6.74
CA ARG A 355 15.62 -27.17 7.06
C ARG A 355 15.48 -28.25 8.13
N GLY A 356 14.29 -28.83 8.30
CA GLY A 356 14.11 -30.00 9.18
C GLY A 356 13.96 -29.69 10.66
N ILE A 357 13.69 -28.43 11.02
CA ILE A 357 13.37 -28.04 12.39
C ILE A 357 11.89 -28.37 12.63
N LYS A 358 11.63 -29.41 13.43
CA LYS A 358 10.30 -30.03 13.57
C LYS A 358 9.19 -29.04 13.90
N GLY A 359 9.49 -28.04 14.72
CA GLY A 359 8.52 -27.01 15.11
C GLY A 359 8.16 -26.04 13.99
N ASN A 360 9.11 -25.73 13.09
CA ASN A 360 8.87 -24.87 11.92
C ASN A 360 8.09 -25.63 10.85
N ASP A 361 8.45 -26.89 10.61
CA ASP A 361 7.81 -27.72 9.58
C ASP A 361 6.41 -28.23 9.99
N SER A 362 6.03 -28.06 11.26
CA SER A 362 4.70 -28.39 11.79
C SER A 362 3.74 -27.20 11.85
N GLY A 363 4.25 -25.99 11.53
CA GLY A 363 3.55 -24.71 11.53
C GLY A 363 2.49 -24.60 10.45
#